data_AF-A0A971B064-F1
#
_entry.id   AF-A0A971B064-F1
#
_cell.length_a   1.000
_cell.length_b   1.000
_cell.length_c   1.000
_cell.angle_alpha   90.00
_cell.angle_beta   90.00
_cell.angle_gamma   90.00
#
_symmetry.space_group_name_H-M   'P 1'
#
loop_
_entity.id
_entity.type
_entity.pdbx_description
1 polymer ?
#
loop_
_entity_poly.entity_id
_entity_poly.type
_entity_poly.pdbx_seq_one_letter_code
_entity_poly.pdbx_strand_id
1 'polypeptide(L)'
;MPGTRLEPDDGAELPKFAVVGAYDPAGDSSFVQHVAILRDKCSVKYGEEVAVWHTAPPIVAGERTSSMSPNVLDTSPAHVAAYLDDLSAGDVQGIETVLADIDAQTQPLSTWCANSTRRARLEGYRVHYTAHPPVQWIRDAKTGRRRYRKFSCSGFVVECYKGADIVLVHASDEALPEVDLPTLRQGYGSLLDDSGRRNSIGLDGKGPWRMLLAGYVIHAAARDASEIRAKPYCPNGIDAARFP
;
A
#
# COMPACT_ATOMS: atom_id res chain seq x y z
N MET A 1 6.00 -11.43 -18.68
CA MET A 1 5.98 -9.99 -18.35
C MET A 1 5.97 -9.87 -16.83
N PRO A 2 6.69 -8.90 -16.25
CA PRO A 2 6.87 -8.79 -14.81
C PRO A 2 5.59 -8.44 -14.03
N GLY A 3 4.52 -7.99 -14.69
CA GLY A 3 3.17 -7.89 -14.11
C GLY A 3 2.18 -8.83 -14.77
N THR A 4 1.39 -9.55 -13.96
CA THR A 4 0.37 -10.47 -14.44
C THR A 4 -0.82 -10.55 -13.49
N ARG A 5 -2.00 -10.78 -14.06
CA ARG A 5 -3.14 -11.29 -13.32
C ARG A 5 -2.84 -12.74 -12.95
N LEU A 6 -3.08 -13.09 -11.70
CA LEU A 6 -2.93 -14.46 -11.26
C LEU A 6 -4.11 -15.28 -11.79
N GLU A 7 -3.84 -16.52 -12.20
CA GLU A 7 -4.88 -17.43 -12.67
C GLU A 7 -5.33 -18.36 -11.52
N PRO A 8 -6.59 -18.83 -11.52
CA PRO A 8 -7.08 -19.74 -10.47
C PRO A 8 -6.35 -21.08 -10.43
N ASP A 9 -5.97 -21.61 -11.59
CA ASP A 9 -5.43 -22.96 -11.72
C ASP A 9 -3.90 -23.00 -11.76
N ASP A 10 -3.26 -21.89 -12.18
CA ASP A 10 -1.82 -21.79 -12.36
C ASP A 10 -1.16 -20.99 -11.24
N GLY A 11 -0.27 -21.64 -10.49
CA GLY A 11 0.55 -20.97 -9.49
C GLY A 11 1.64 -20.11 -10.15
N ALA A 12 1.86 -18.91 -9.62
CA ALA A 12 2.98 -18.05 -9.99
C ALA A 12 4.04 -18.03 -8.88
N GLU A 13 5.31 -18.18 -9.26
CA GLU A 13 6.43 -17.97 -8.35
C GLU A 13 6.72 -16.46 -8.24
N LEU A 14 6.44 -15.87 -7.09
CA LEU A 14 6.68 -14.46 -6.83
C LEU A 14 7.94 -14.27 -5.97
N PRO A 15 8.86 -13.38 -6.36
CA PRO A 15 10.02 -13.06 -5.55
C PRO A 15 9.63 -12.22 -4.33
N LYS A 16 10.50 -12.23 -3.31
CA LYS A 16 10.43 -11.30 -2.18
C LYS A 16 10.34 -9.86 -2.72
N PHE A 17 9.51 -9.04 -2.06
CA PHE A 17 9.19 -7.66 -2.44
C PHE A 17 8.36 -7.45 -3.71
N ALA A 18 7.83 -8.52 -4.32
CA ALA A 18 6.79 -8.37 -5.33
C ALA A 18 5.63 -7.49 -4.80
N VAL A 19 5.10 -6.61 -5.64
CA VAL A 19 3.89 -5.86 -5.33
C VAL A 19 2.70 -6.76 -5.64
N VAL A 20 1.92 -7.08 -4.62
CA VAL A 20 0.67 -7.84 -4.75
C VAL A 20 -0.52 -6.91 -4.62
N GLY A 21 -1.53 -7.11 -5.45
CA GLY A 21 -2.75 -6.33 -5.45
C GLY A 21 -4.00 -7.18 -5.26
N ALA A 22 -4.99 -6.61 -4.57
CA ALA A 22 -6.27 -7.24 -4.31
C ALA A 22 -7.42 -6.48 -4.98
N TYR A 23 -8.32 -7.20 -5.64
CA TYR A 23 -9.63 -6.73 -6.08
C TYR A 23 -10.68 -6.82 -4.97
N ASP A 24 -11.85 -6.26 -5.24
CA ASP A 24 -13.04 -6.49 -4.42
C ASP A 24 -13.50 -7.96 -4.56
N PRO A 25 -13.58 -8.74 -3.47
CA PRO A 25 -14.12 -10.10 -3.54
C PRO A 25 -15.60 -10.15 -3.95
N ALA A 26 -16.34 -9.03 -3.86
CA ALA A 26 -17.78 -8.98 -4.12
C ALA A 26 -18.17 -8.68 -5.57
N GLY A 27 -17.24 -8.53 -6.52
CA GLY A 27 -17.59 -8.24 -7.91
C GLY A 27 -16.57 -8.65 -8.96
N ASP A 28 -17.02 -8.72 -10.22
CA ASP A 28 -16.18 -8.91 -11.42
C ASP A 28 -15.32 -7.67 -11.76
N SER A 29 -14.97 -6.87 -10.74
CA SER A 29 -14.25 -5.62 -10.92
C SER A 29 -12.76 -5.86 -11.05
N SER A 30 -12.16 -5.35 -12.12
CA SER A 30 -10.70 -5.26 -12.30
C SER A 30 -10.06 -4.10 -11.52
N PHE A 31 -10.81 -3.44 -10.64
CA PHE A 31 -10.32 -2.31 -9.85
C PHE A 31 -9.49 -2.82 -8.67
N VAL A 32 -8.19 -2.57 -8.69
CA VAL A 32 -7.29 -2.92 -7.58
C VAL A 32 -7.57 -1.99 -6.39
N GLN A 33 -8.19 -2.52 -5.33
CA GLN A 33 -8.57 -1.78 -4.13
C GLN A 33 -7.41 -1.61 -3.15
N HIS A 34 -6.49 -2.57 -3.13
CA HIS A 34 -5.38 -2.61 -2.19
C HIS A 34 -4.10 -3.11 -2.85
N VAL A 35 -2.95 -2.59 -2.40
CA VAL A 35 -1.62 -3.09 -2.77
C VAL A 35 -0.74 -3.25 -1.54
N ALA A 36 0.14 -4.23 -1.59
CA ALA A 36 1.06 -4.58 -0.52
C ALA A 36 2.38 -5.11 -1.10
N ILE A 37 3.39 -5.27 -0.25
CA ILE A 37 4.70 -5.83 -0.62
C ILE A 37 4.80 -7.25 -0.08
N LEU A 38 5.10 -8.22 -0.94
CA LEU A 38 5.24 -9.62 -0.56
C LEU A 38 6.42 -9.83 0.38
N ARG A 39 6.17 -10.54 1.49
CA ARG A 39 7.14 -10.72 2.58
C ARG A 39 8.32 -11.60 2.20
N ASP A 40 8.00 -12.74 1.60
CA ASP A 40 8.94 -13.82 1.30
C ASP A 40 8.63 -14.35 -0.09
N LYS A 41 9.63 -14.97 -0.73
CA LYS A 41 9.39 -15.68 -1.98
C LYS A 41 8.35 -16.78 -1.75
N CYS A 42 7.32 -16.86 -2.59
CA CYS A 42 6.32 -17.93 -2.52
C CYS A 42 5.74 -18.28 -3.89
N SER A 43 5.18 -19.49 -3.98
CA SER A 43 4.20 -19.83 -5.02
C SER A 43 2.83 -19.34 -4.56
N VAL A 44 2.07 -18.70 -5.44
CA VAL A 44 0.75 -18.17 -5.12
C VAL A 44 -0.24 -18.40 -6.26
N LYS A 45 -1.50 -18.69 -5.92
CA LYS A 45 -2.64 -18.74 -6.85
C LYS A 45 -3.55 -17.52 -6.73
N TYR A 46 -4.43 -17.32 -7.71
CA TYR A 46 -5.44 -16.27 -7.64
C TYR A 46 -6.29 -16.37 -6.35
N GLY A 47 -6.35 -15.26 -5.62
CA GLY A 47 -7.13 -15.11 -4.39
C GLY A 47 -6.50 -15.75 -3.15
N GLU A 48 -5.32 -16.38 -3.27
CA GLU A 48 -4.63 -16.98 -2.13
C GLU A 48 -4.09 -15.90 -1.18
N GLU A 49 -4.25 -16.14 0.13
CA GLU A 49 -3.76 -15.27 1.18
C GLU A 49 -2.23 -15.42 1.32
N VAL A 50 -1.49 -14.38 0.98
CA VAL A 50 -0.03 -14.35 1.09
C VAL A 50 0.42 -13.41 2.19
N ALA A 51 1.54 -13.76 2.85
CA ALA A 51 2.16 -12.91 3.85
C ALA A 51 2.75 -11.64 3.21
N VAL A 52 2.35 -10.47 3.71
CA VAL A 52 2.73 -9.18 3.13
C VAL A 52 3.16 -8.17 4.19
N TRP A 53 3.84 -7.12 3.75
CA TRP A 53 3.89 -5.83 4.43
C TRP A 53 2.89 -4.88 3.80
N HIS A 54 2.04 -4.29 4.62
CA HIS A 54 1.05 -3.31 4.19
C HIS A 54 0.69 -2.34 5.31
N THR A 55 -0.23 -1.41 5.03
CA THR A 55 -0.61 -0.34 5.97
C THR A 55 -2.04 -0.44 6.47
N ALA A 56 -2.52 -1.65 6.74
CA ALA A 56 -3.56 -1.83 7.74
C ALA A 56 -2.92 -1.72 9.14
N PRO A 57 -3.57 -1.11 10.13
CA PRO A 57 -3.07 -1.16 11.49
C PRO A 57 -3.23 -2.56 12.10
N PRO A 58 -2.22 -3.05 12.84
CA PRO A 58 -0.89 -2.45 13.03
C PRO A 58 0.00 -2.61 11.78
N ILE A 59 0.84 -1.60 11.47
CA ILE A 59 1.92 -1.83 10.49
C ILE A 59 2.91 -2.79 11.15
N VAL A 60 2.96 -4.04 10.71
CA VAL A 60 3.92 -5.03 11.22
C VAL A 60 5.06 -5.16 10.23
N ALA A 61 6.14 -4.41 10.41
CA ALA A 61 7.31 -4.50 9.55
C ALA A 61 8.41 -5.34 10.23
N GLY A 62 8.37 -6.67 10.02
CA GLY A 62 9.52 -7.55 10.27
C GLY A 62 9.28 -8.79 11.13
N GLU A 63 10.31 -9.63 11.25
CA GLU A 63 10.34 -10.86 12.04
C GLU A 63 10.34 -10.61 13.55
N ARG A 64 9.71 -11.57 14.27
CA ARG A 64 9.70 -11.79 15.72
C ARG A 64 10.34 -10.66 16.53
N THR A 65 9.57 -9.64 16.87
CA THR A 65 9.89 -8.87 18.07
C THR A 65 9.86 -9.86 19.23
N SER A 66 10.97 -10.00 19.96
CA SER A 66 11.12 -10.90 21.11
C SER A 66 10.20 -10.55 22.28
N SER A 67 9.34 -9.56 22.13
CA SER A 67 8.43 -9.08 23.14
C SER A 67 7.08 -8.72 22.52
N MET A 68 6.09 -9.52 22.91
CA MET A 68 4.65 -9.27 22.86
C MET A 68 3.90 -9.79 21.62
N SER A 69 3.24 -10.93 21.84
CA SER A 69 2.28 -11.65 21.00
C SER A 69 2.84 -12.26 19.70
N PRO A 70 2.35 -13.45 19.30
CA PRO A 70 2.68 -13.99 17.99
C PRO A 70 2.24 -12.97 16.95
N ASN A 71 3.20 -12.43 16.18
CA ASN A 71 2.91 -11.67 14.98
C ASN A 71 2.07 -12.60 14.10
N VAL A 72 0.74 -12.44 14.14
CA VAL A 72 -0.13 -12.95 13.08
C VAL A 72 0.40 -12.23 11.86
N LEU A 73 1.01 -12.98 10.95
CA LEU A 73 1.47 -12.42 9.68
C LEU A 73 0.25 -11.76 9.05
N ASP A 74 0.35 -10.48 8.74
CA ASP A 74 -0.70 -9.85 7.95
C ASP A 74 -0.68 -10.51 6.57
N THR A 75 -1.87 -10.93 6.15
CA THR A 75 -2.08 -11.53 4.84
C THR A 75 -2.91 -10.62 3.97
N SER A 76 -2.72 -10.74 2.66
CA SER A 76 -3.61 -10.13 1.67
C SER A 76 -3.92 -11.16 0.59
N PRO A 77 -5.14 -11.21 0.07
CA PRO A 77 -5.43 -12.02 -1.10
C PRO A 77 -4.67 -11.47 -2.31
N ALA A 78 -3.95 -12.33 -3.00
CA ALA A 78 -3.21 -11.97 -4.21
C ALA A 78 -4.07 -12.24 -5.45
N HIS A 79 -4.55 -11.19 -6.11
CA HIS A 79 -5.28 -11.31 -7.38
C HIS A 79 -4.42 -10.88 -8.58
N VAL A 80 -3.54 -9.90 -8.36
CA VAL A 80 -2.55 -9.45 -9.32
C VAL A 80 -1.20 -9.38 -8.65
N ALA A 81 -0.14 -9.56 -9.41
CA ALA A 81 1.22 -9.36 -8.93
C ALA A 81 2.08 -8.66 -9.98
N ALA A 82 3.00 -7.84 -9.51
CA ALA A 82 4.03 -7.22 -10.34
C ALA A 82 5.36 -7.14 -9.57
N TYR A 83 6.48 -7.41 -10.23
CA TYR A 83 7.78 -7.45 -9.56
C TYR A 83 8.93 -7.05 -10.49
N LEU A 84 10.01 -6.52 -9.89
CA LEU A 84 11.28 -6.33 -10.58
C LEU A 84 12.09 -7.62 -10.44
N ASP A 85 12.50 -8.20 -11.57
CA ASP A 85 13.29 -9.44 -11.62
C ASP A 85 14.79 -9.21 -11.38
N ASP A 86 15.22 -7.94 -11.34
CA ASP A 86 16.62 -7.52 -11.24
C ASP A 86 17.00 -6.83 -9.92
N LEU A 87 16.21 -7.00 -8.85
CA LEU A 87 16.52 -6.40 -7.55
C LEU A 87 17.92 -6.86 -7.08
N SER A 88 18.83 -5.91 -7.00
CA SER A 88 20.18 -6.10 -6.47
C SER A 88 20.15 -6.27 -4.96
N ALA A 89 21.26 -6.77 -4.39
CA ALA A 89 21.42 -6.82 -2.93
C ALA A 89 21.30 -5.43 -2.28
N GLY A 90 21.73 -4.37 -2.97
CA GLY A 90 21.56 -2.98 -2.52
C GLY A 90 20.09 -2.54 -2.50
N ASP A 91 19.32 -2.92 -3.53
CA ASP A 91 17.87 -2.61 -3.58
C ASP A 91 17.13 -3.30 -2.43
N VAL A 92 17.42 -4.59 -2.22
CA VAL A 92 16.88 -5.40 -1.10
C VAL A 92 17.18 -4.73 0.24
N GLN A 93 18.44 -4.39 0.50
CA GLN A 93 18.85 -3.73 1.74
C GLN A 93 18.17 -2.37 1.92
N GLY A 94 18.01 -1.61 0.83
CA GLY A 94 17.33 -0.31 0.84
C GLY A 94 15.86 -0.42 1.26
N ILE A 95 15.13 -1.35 0.66
CA ILE A 95 13.73 -1.64 1.01
C ILE A 95 13.62 -2.08 2.48
N GLU A 96 14.48 -3.01 2.92
CA GLU A 96 14.50 -3.50 4.31
C GLU A 96 14.81 -2.38 5.32
N THR A 97 15.71 -1.47 4.96
CA THR A 97 16.06 -0.32 5.80
C THR A 97 14.86 0.62 5.98
N VAL A 98 14.12 0.89 4.89
CA VAL A 98 12.89 1.70 4.98
C VAL A 98 11.81 0.99 5.79
N LEU A 99 11.62 -0.32 5.59
CA LEU A 99 10.67 -1.10 6.39
C LEU A 99 11.01 -1.03 7.88
N ALA A 100 12.29 -1.22 8.24
CA ALA A 100 12.76 -1.12 9.62
C ALA A 100 12.59 0.31 10.20
N ASP A 101 12.84 1.36 9.40
CA ASP A 101 12.57 2.74 9.83
C ASP A 101 11.08 3.01 10.06
N ILE A 102 10.21 2.47 9.20
CA ILE A 102 8.74 2.56 9.40
C ILE A 102 8.33 1.82 10.67
N ASP A 103 8.87 0.63 10.94
CA ASP A 103 8.59 -0.14 12.16
C ASP A 103 9.06 0.59 13.43
N ALA A 104 10.26 1.18 13.36
CA ALA A 104 10.86 1.91 14.47
C ALA A 104 10.18 3.25 14.78
N GLN A 105 9.34 3.77 13.87
CA GLN A 105 8.54 4.94 14.15
C GLN A 105 7.60 4.60 15.29
N THR A 106 7.93 5.12 16.48
CA THR A 106 7.15 5.01 17.71
C THR A 106 5.81 5.69 17.51
N GLN A 107 4.92 4.95 16.87
CA GLN A 107 3.52 5.19 16.93
C GLN A 107 3.16 5.11 18.41
N PRO A 108 2.36 6.02 18.95
CA PRO A 108 1.68 5.67 20.17
C PRO A 108 0.89 4.42 19.82
N LEU A 109 1.41 3.26 20.22
CA LEU A 109 0.58 2.22 20.79
C LEU A 109 -0.20 2.99 21.83
N SER A 110 -1.36 3.52 21.44
CA SER A 110 -2.42 3.65 22.41
C SER A 110 -2.47 2.28 23.08
N THR A 111 -2.79 2.24 24.36
CA THR A 111 -2.85 1.07 25.21
C THR A 111 -3.88 0.02 24.70
N TRP A 112 -3.72 -0.44 23.45
CA TRP A 112 -4.75 -0.85 22.48
C TRP A 112 -4.79 -2.37 22.33
N CYS A 113 -3.69 -3.05 22.67
CA CYS A 113 -3.53 -4.49 22.49
C CYS A 113 -4.02 -5.34 23.67
N ALA A 114 -4.63 -4.77 24.71
CA ALA A 114 -5.09 -5.60 25.82
C ALA A 114 -6.54 -6.10 25.67
N ASN A 115 -7.51 -5.33 25.12
CA ASN A 115 -8.95 -5.68 25.28
C ASN A 115 -9.95 -5.07 24.25
N SER A 116 -9.54 -4.65 23.06
CA SER A 116 -10.32 -3.65 22.33
C SER A 116 -11.30 -4.23 21.25
N THR A 117 -12.55 -3.77 21.31
CA THR A 117 -13.71 -4.19 20.49
C THR A 117 -13.56 -3.83 18.98
N ARG A 118 -14.47 -4.28 18.10
CA ARG A 118 -14.53 -3.89 16.66
C ARG A 118 -14.41 -2.38 16.43
N ARG A 119 -14.94 -1.56 17.35
CA ARG A 119 -14.85 -0.09 17.32
C ARG A 119 -13.42 0.42 17.49
N ALA A 120 -12.65 -0.21 18.37
CA ALA A 120 -11.26 0.17 18.58
C ALA A 120 -10.42 -0.12 17.34
N ARG A 121 -10.61 -1.27 16.67
CA ARG A 121 -9.98 -1.56 15.36
C ARG A 121 -10.19 -0.43 14.34
N LEU A 122 -11.44 0.04 14.20
CA LEU A 122 -11.79 1.16 13.31
C LEU A 122 -11.14 2.50 13.71
N GLU A 123 -10.89 2.73 15.01
CA GLU A 123 -10.19 3.92 15.49
C GLU A 123 -8.67 3.85 15.21
N GLY A 124 -8.06 2.66 15.28
CA GLY A 124 -6.66 2.47 14.86
C GLY A 124 -6.44 2.71 13.38
N TYR A 125 -7.40 2.33 12.52
CA TYR A 125 -7.37 2.68 11.08
C TYR A 125 -7.20 4.18 10.85
N ARG A 126 -7.81 5.02 11.68
CA ARG A 126 -7.71 6.49 11.55
C ARG A 126 -6.36 7.04 11.97
N VAL A 127 -5.62 6.33 12.82
CA VAL A 127 -4.32 6.79 13.30
C VAL A 127 -3.22 6.55 12.26
N HIS A 128 -3.29 5.45 11.51
CA HIS A 128 -2.17 5.01 10.65
C HIS A 128 -2.43 5.13 9.15
N TYR A 129 -3.70 5.22 8.75
CA TYR A 129 -4.09 5.31 7.35
C TYR A 129 -4.35 6.75 6.93
N THR A 130 -3.95 7.08 5.70
CA THR A 130 -4.39 8.26 4.96
C THR A 130 -4.71 7.83 3.54
N ALA A 131 -5.79 8.33 2.94
CA ALA A 131 -6.04 8.12 1.52
C ALA A 131 -5.29 9.16 0.66
N HIS A 132 -5.24 10.40 1.16
CA HIS A 132 -4.57 11.52 0.51
C HIS A 132 -4.02 12.49 1.58
N PRO A 133 -2.75 12.92 1.53
CA PRO A 133 -1.73 12.57 0.54
C PRO A 133 -1.28 11.10 0.68
N PRO A 134 -0.52 10.53 -0.29
CA PRO A 134 -0.05 9.15 -0.23
C PRO A 134 0.82 8.85 1.00
N VAL A 135 1.60 9.83 1.44
CA VAL A 135 2.42 9.78 2.65
C VAL A 135 2.19 11.08 3.43
N GLN A 136 1.83 10.98 4.70
CA GLN A 136 1.62 12.14 5.57
C GLN A 136 2.50 12.06 6.81
N TRP A 137 3.42 13.01 6.98
CA TRP A 137 4.18 13.15 8.22
C TRP A 137 3.32 13.75 9.32
N ILE A 138 3.19 13.02 10.43
CA ILE A 138 2.60 13.54 11.65
C ILE A 138 3.71 14.12 12.51
N ARG A 139 3.54 15.39 12.87
CA ARG A 139 4.50 16.17 13.65
C ARG A 139 3.94 16.49 15.02
N ASP A 140 4.82 16.54 16.01
CA ASP A 140 4.48 17.05 17.32
C ASP A 140 4.11 18.53 17.23
N ALA A 141 2.91 18.90 17.72
CA ALA A 141 2.37 20.24 17.55
C ALA A 141 3.18 21.32 18.29
N LYS A 142 3.93 20.96 19.34
CA LYS A 142 4.72 21.90 20.14
C LYS A 142 6.13 22.07 19.58
N THR A 143 6.78 20.97 19.19
CA THR A 143 8.19 20.93 18.81
C THR A 143 8.41 20.88 17.30
N GLY A 144 7.38 20.59 16.50
CA GLY A 144 7.47 20.38 15.06
C GLY A 144 8.22 19.11 14.63
N ARG A 145 8.73 18.33 15.60
CA ARG A 145 9.48 17.10 15.34
C ARG A 145 8.58 16.05 14.69
N ARG A 146 9.13 15.34 13.70
CA ARG A 146 8.45 14.20 13.06
C ARG A 146 8.25 13.10 14.10
N ARG A 147 7.02 12.59 14.22
CA ARG A 147 6.68 11.48 15.11
C ARG A 147 6.57 10.17 14.35
N TYR A 148 5.70 10.15 13.35
CA TYR A 148 5.46 8.97 12.50
C TYR A 148 4.85 9.40 11.17
N ARG A 149 4.81 8.49 10.20
CA ARG A 149 4.11 8.65 8.92
C ARG A 149 2.77 7.91 8.94
N LYS A 150 1.76 8.51 8.32
CA LYS A 150 0.59 7.79 7.80
C LYS A 150 0.80 7.48 6.33
N PHE A 151 0.20 6.41 5.87
CA PHE A 151 0.32 5.96 4.49
C PHE A 151 -1.05 5.60 3.91
N SER A 152 -1.20 5.83 2.60
CA SER A 152 -2.08 4.99 1.79
C SER A 152 -1.36 3.69 1.46
N CYS A 153 -2.10 2.63 1.11
CA CYS A 153 -1.46 1.37 0.70
C CYS A 153 -0.47 1.57 -0.46
N SER A 154 -0.86 2.36 -1.47
CA SER A 154 0.01 2.74 -2.58
C SER A 154 1.21 3.58 -2.15
N GLY A 155 0.99 4.55 -1.26
CA GLY A 155 2.04 5.44 -0.76
C GLY A 155 3.09 4.69 0.05
N PHE A 156 2.69 3.67 0.79
CA PHE A 156 3.60 2.76 1.48
C PHE A 156 4.51 2.00 0.51
N VAL A 157 3.92 1.40 -0.53
CA VAL A 157 4.72 0.67 -1.54
C VAL A 157 5.73 1.59 -2.19
N VAL A 158 5.28 2.78 -2.64
CA VAL A 158 6.18 3.78 -3.25
C VAL A 158 7.28 4.21 -2.28
N GLU A 159 6.97 4.42 -1.00
CA GLU A 159 7.98 4.81 0.00
C GLU A 159 9.03 3.71 0.23
N CYS A 160 8.63 2.43 0.26
CA CYS A 160 9.56 1.32 0.42
C CYS A 160 10.54 1.23 -0.75
N TYR A 161 10.05 1.31 -1.99
CA TYR A 161 10.89 1.27 -3.19
C TYR A 161 11.84 2.46 -3.32
N LYS A 162 11.48 3.64 -2.77
CA LYS A 162 12.43 4.76 -2.66
C LYS A 162 13.66 4.42 -1.82
N GLY A 163 13.57 3.48 -0.88
CA GLY A 163 14.71 2.99 -0.12
C GLY A 163 15.79 2.34 -0.99
N ALA A 164 15.39 1.80 -2.14
CA ALA A 164 16.26 1.23 -3.16
C ALA A 164 16.64 2.24 -4.26
N ASP A 165 16.39 3.53 -4.07
CA ASP A 165 16.49 4.56 -5.12
C ASP A 165 15.62 4.26 -6.37
N ILE A 166 14.54 3.48 -6.20
CA ILE A 166 13.59 3.15 -7.26
C ILE A 166 12.34 4.00 -7.11
N VAL A 167 12.12 4.91 -8.07
CA VAL A 167 10.93 5.75 -8.11
C VAL A 167 9.88 5.10 -9.00
N LEU A 168 9.00 4.27 -8.42
CA LEU A 168 7.96 3.55 -9.17
C LEU A 168 7.03 4.51 -9.93
N VAL A 169 6.44 5.46 -9.20
CA VAL A 169 5.42 6.40 -9.72
C VAL A 169 5.87 7.83 -9.47
N HIS A 170 5.64 8.71 -10.43
CA HIS A 170 5.79 10.15 -10.26
C HIS A 170 4.63 10.67 -9.39
N ALA A 171 4.79 10.55 -8.08
CA ALA A 171 3.74 10.84 -7.10
C ALA A 171 3.73 12.31 -6.61
N SER A 172 3.99 13.27 -7.50
CA SER A 172 3.79 14.69 -7.18
C SER A 172 2.30 15.06 -7.31
N ASP A 173 1.86 16.04 -6.52
CA ASP A 173 0.48 16.53 -6.59
C ASP A 173 0.15 17.04 -8.00
N GLU A 174 1.12 17.52 -8.77
CA GLU A 174 0.92 17.96 -10.15
C GLU A 174 0.77 16.82 -11.16
N ALA A 175 1.41 15.68 -10.90
CA ALA A 175 1.46 14.54 -11.82
C ALA A 175 0.33 13.52 -11.59
N LEU A 176 -0.28 13.48 -10.40
CA LEU A 176 -1.33 12.52 -10.08
C LEU A 176 -2.66 12.91 -10.74
N PRO A 177 -3.37 11.95 -11.38
CA PRO A 177 -4.68 12.20 -11.94
C PRO A 177 -5.70 12.60 -10.88
N GLU A 178 -6.64 13.46 -11.28
CA GLU A 178 -7.84 13.77 -10.50
C GLU A 178 -8.77 12.56 -10.46
N VAL A 179 -9.17 12.15 -9.25
CA VAL A 179 -10.05 11.02 -8.98
C VAL A 179 -11.31 11.54 -8.29
N ASP A 180 -12.46 11.21 -8.85
CA ASP A 180 -13.75 11.61 -8.31
C ASP A 180 -14.26 10.67 -7.21
N LEU A 181 -15.26 11.14 -6.45
CA LEU A 181 -15.87 10.35 -5.37
C LEU A 181 -16.49 9.02 -5.86
N PRO A 182 -17.21 8.96 -7.01
CA PRO A 182 -17.69 7.70 -7.57
C PRO A 182 -16.58 6.66 -7.80
N THR A 183 -15.44 7.06 -8.34
CA THR A 183 -14.29 6.16 -8.55
C THR A 183 -13.72 5.70 -7.22
N LEU A 184 -13.53 6.60 -6.25
CA LEU A 184 -13.01 6.22 -4.93
C LEU A 184 -13.94 5.26 -4.18
N ARG A 185 -15.26 5.36 -4.36
CA ARG A 185 -16.22 4.41 -3.78
C ARG A 185 -16.02 2.98 -4.26
N GLN A 186 -15.41 2.77 -5.42
CA GLN A 186 -15.07 1.41 -5.89
C GLN A 186 -13.97 0.76 -5.05
N GLY A 187 -13.09 1.56 -4.42
CA GLY A 187 -12.01 1.05 -3.56
C GLY A 187 -12.31 1.11 -2.06
N TYR A 188 -13.03 2.16 -1.63
CA TYR A 188 -13.26 2.43 -0.20
C TYR A 188 -14.71 2.16 0.24
N GLY A 189 -15.59 1.81 -0.70
CA GLY A 189 -17.00 1.51 -0.43
C GLY A 189 -17.78 2.67 0.19
N SER A 190 -18.83 2.31 0.94
CA SER A 190 -19.72 3.25 1.64
C SER A 190 -19.06 4.00 2.79
N LEU A 191 -17.79 3.69 3.14
CA LEU A 191 -17.02 4.47 4.10
C LEU A 191 -16.96 5.95 3.68
N LEU A 192 -16.93 6.20 2.37
CA LEU A 192 -16.85 7.52 1.79
C LEU A 192 -18.19 8.25 1.67
N ASP A 193 -19.30 7.70 2.15
CA ASP A 193 -20.58 8.43 2.11
C ASP A 193 -20.63 9.53 3.18
N ASP A 194 -19.96 9.31 4.32
CA ASP A 194 -19.85 10.25 5.41
C ASP A 194 -18.68 11.24 5.22
N SER A 195 -18.95 12.54 5.21
CA SER A 195 -17.93 13.57 5.02
C SER A 195 -16.91 13.64 6.15
N GLY A 196 -17.32 13.38 7.39
CA GLY A 196 -16.41 13.34 8.54
C GLY A 196 -15.37 12.22 8.40
N ARG A 197 -15.80 11.04 7.91
CA ARG A 197 -14.92 9.92 7.60
C ARG A 197 -13.97 10.24 6.45
N ARG A 198 -14.46 10.84 5.35
CA ARG A 198 -13.62 11.30 4.23
C ARG A 198 -12.52 12.25 4.70
N ASN A 199 -12.88 13.31 5.44
CA ASN A 199 -11.92 14.28 5.96
C ASN A 199 -10.90 13.62 6.89
N SER A 200 -11.31 12.61 7.68
CA SER A 200 -10.39 11.91 8.60
C SER A 200 -9.28 11.11 7.92
N ILE A 201 -9.42 10.80 6.63
CA ILE A 201 -8.40 10.15 5.78
C ILE A 201 -7.83 11.10 4.72
N GLY A 202 -8.02 12.42 4.91
CA GLY A 202 -7.44 13.50 4.10
C GLY A 202 -8.12 13.73 2.74
N LEU A 203 -9.37 13.26 2.59
CA LEU A 203 -10.25 13.58 1.46
C LEU A 203 -11.11 14.81 1.78
N ASP A 204 -10.46 15.95 1.91
CA ASP A 204 -11.12 17.21 2.25
C ASP A 204 -11.93 17.77 1.08
N GLY A 205 -13.09 18.38 1.37
CA GLY A 205 -13.93 19.02 0.36
C GLY A 205 -14.82 18.06 -0.44
N LYS A 206 -15.11 18.43 -1.69
CA LYS A 206 -16.02 17.67 -2.59
C LYS A 206 -15.29 16.87 -3.67
N GLY A 207 -13.97 16.99 -3.76
CA GLY A 207 -13.17 16.46 -4.86
C GLY A 207 -13.30 17.28 -6.16
N PRO A 208 -12.72 16.78 -7.26
CA PRO A 208 -11.90 15.58 -7.32
C PRO A 208 -10.57 15.75 -6.55
N TRP A 209 -9.91 14.64 -6.23
CA TRP A 209 -8.63 14.63 -5.50
C TRP A 209 -7.53 14.05 -6.35
N ARG A 210 -6.32 14.59 -6.28
CA ARG A 210 -5.16 14.07 -7.01
C ARG A 210 -4.52 12.95 -6.21
N MET A 211 -4.80 11.71 -6.59
CA MET A 211 -4.55 10.56 -5.72
C MET A 211 -3.68 9.50 -6.37
N LEU A 212 -2.83 8.87 -5.55
CA LEU A 212 -2.08 7.68 -5.93
C LEU A 212 -2.93 6.43 -5.66
N LEU A 213 -3.61 5.92 -6.68
CA LEU A 213 -4.39 4.69 -6.60
C LEU A 213 -3.50 3.43 -6.67
N ALA A 214 -4.02 2.34 -6.10
CA ALA A 214 -3.35 1.04 -6.05
C ALA A 214 -3.00 0.51 -7.45
N GLY A 215 -3.93 0.63 -8.40
CA GLY A 215 -3.71 0.23 -9.79
C GLY A 215 -2.51 0.91 -10.44
N TYR A 216 -2.23 2.19 -10.12
CA TYR A 216 -1.07 2.90 -10.66
C TYR A 216 0.26 2.29 -10.22
N VAL A 217 0.33 1.74 -9.00
CA VAL A 217 1.53 1.08 -8.49
C VAL A 217 1.76 -0.26 -9.19
N ILE A 218 0.69 -1.03 -9.43
CA ILE A 218 0.79 -2.28 -10.19
C ILE A 218 1.23 -1.98 -11.64
N HIS A 219 0.61 -1.00 -12.32
CA HIS A 219 1.05 -0.58 -13.66
C HIS A 219 2.51 -0.16 -13.69
N ALA A 220 2.96 0.60 -12.69
CA ALA A 220 4.35 1.03 -12.59
C ALA A 220 5.31 -0.14 -12.43
N ALA A 221 4.98 -1.11 -11.57
CA ALA A 221 5.79 -2.29 -11.28
C ALA A 221 5.73 -3.38 -12.38
N ALA A 222 4.72 -3.33 -13.24
CA ALA A 222 4.55 -4.27 -14.35
C ALA A 222 5.42 -3.96 -15.58
N ARG A 223 6.10 -2.81 -15.58
CA ARG A 223 7.03 -2.39 -16.65
C ARG A 223 8.36 -3.13 -16.55
N ASP A 224 9.14 -3.08 -17.62
CA ASP A 224 10.50 -3.64 -17.60
C ASP A 224 11.37 -2.93 -16.56
N ALA A 225 12.23 -3.68 -15.86
CA ALA A 225 13.05 -3.14 -14.78
C ALA A 225 13.96 -1.98 -15.25
N SER A 226 14.50 -2.08 -16.47
CA SER A 226 15.29 -0.99 -17.07
C SER A 226 14.47 0.27 -17.31
N GLU A 227 13.19 0.15 -17.67
CA GLU A 227 12.29 1.29 -17.82
C GLU A 227 11.96 1.90 -16.46
N ILE A 228 11.66 1.07 -15.46
CA ILE A 228 11.36 1.52 -14.09
C ILE A 228 12.51 2.34 -13.52
N ARG A 229 13.74 1.87 -13.69
CA ARG A 229 14.95 2.56 -13.23
C ARG A 229 15.25 3.83 -14.03
N ALA A 230 14.93 3.86 -15.33
CA ALA A 230 15.17 5.02 -16.17
C ALA A 230 14.19 6.16 -15.92
N LYS A 231 12.90 5.85 -15.71
CA LYS A 231 11.87 6.87 -15.54
C LYS A 231 10.70 6.40 -14.64
N PRO A 232 10.25 7.26 -13.72
CA PRO A 232 9.05 6.99 -12.96
C PRO A 232 7.82 6.94 -13.87
N TYR A 233 6.86 6.10 -13.51
CA TYR A 233 5.59 6.00 -14.23
C TYR A 233 4.76 7.27 -14.00
N CYS A 234 4.18 7.81 -15.07
CA CYS A 234 3.24 8.93 -15.01
C CYS A 234 1.83 8.39 -15.22
N PRO A 235 1.02 8.22 -14.17
CA PRO A 235 -0.31 7.64 -14.31
C PRO A 235 -1.22 8.55 -15.12
N ASN A 236 -2.14 7.95 -15.87
CA ASN A 236 -3.27 8.67 -16.45
C ASN A 236 -4.60 8.16 -15.85
N GLY A 237 -5.69 8.90 -16.05
CA GLY A 237 -6.99 8.56 -15.45
C GLY A 237 -7.58 7.23 -15.93
N ILE A 238 -7.17 6.69 -17.08
CA ILE A 238 -7.64 5.40 -17.60
C ILE A 238 -7.07 4.24 -16.77
N ASP A 239 -5.81 4.38 -16.34
CA ASP A 239 -5.07 3.37 -15.57
C ASP A 239 -5.69 3.15 -14.17
N ALA A 240 -6.56 4.06 -13.73
CA ALA A 240 -7.26 4.00 -12.45
C ALA A 240 -8.25 2.83 -12.39
N ALA A 241 -8.91 2.54 -13.52
CA ALA A 241 -10.06 1.65 -13.56
C ALA A 241 -9.73 0.24 -14.07
N ARG A 242 -8.54 0.04 -14.64
CA ARG A 242 -8.23 -1.15 -15.42
C ARG A 242 -6.82 -1.66 -15.12
N PHE A 243 -6.74 -2.79 -14.44
CA PHE A 243 -5.62 -3.70 -14.57
C PHE A 243 -6.18 -5.01 -15.16
N PRO A 244 -5.67 -5.50 -16.32
CA PRO A 244 -6.20 -6.71 -16.95
C PRO A 244 -6.15 -7.93 -16.02
#